data_AF-A0A392P087-F1
#
_entry.id   AF-A0A392P087-F1
#
_cell.length_a   1.000
_cell.length_b   1.000
_cell.length_c   1.000
_cell.angle_alpha   90.00
_cell.angle_beta   90.00
_cell.angle_gamma   90.00
#
_symmetry.space_group_name_H-M   'P 1'
#
loop_
_entity.id
_entity.type
_entity.pdbx_description
1 polymer ?
#
loop_
_entity_poly.entity_id
_entity_poly.type
_entity_poly.pdbx_seq_one_letter_code
_entity_poly.pdbx_strand_id
1 'polypeptide(L)'
;VKSCVVGRDGVRHLILCRVILGRTEIVQSDTKQCYPSCEDYDSGVDNISAPNKYMIWSSRMNTHVWPAYVISFRVSSSKGVEMSEDENVRPSSPWMPFAILISVLSKVLPSLDIALICKFYKAKKEGKISRHELIQKVRQIAGDKLLIAVIKSYRAK
;
A
#
# COMPACT_ATOMS: atom_id res chain seq x y z
N VAL A 1 -12.61 -2.70 -4.45
CA VAL A 1 -12.79 -1.62 -3.43
C VAL A 1 -12.64 -0.19 -3.99
N LYS A 2 -12.20 0.02 -5.24
CA LYS A 2 -11.98 1.36 -5.81
C LYS A 2 -13.21 2.29 -5.88
N SER A 3 -14.43 1.79 -5.63
CA SER A 3 -15.70 2.53 -5.81
C SER A 3 -16.56 2.67 -4.54
N CYS A 4 -16.04 2.38 -3.34
CA CYS A 4 -16.85 2.51 -2.12
C CYS A 4 -16.98 3.98 -1.70
N VAL A 5 -18.21 4.52 -1.72
CA VAL A 5 -18.50 5.89 -1.25
C VAL A 5 -18.17 6.03 0.23
N VAL A 6 -17.64 7.19 0.62
CA VAL A 6 -17.30 7.50 2.02
C VAL A 6 -18.52 8.08 2.70
N GLY A 7 -18.95 7.45 3.81
CA GLY A 7 -20.00 7.97 4.68
C GLY A 7 -19.57 9.24 5.41
N ARG A 8 -20.53 9.97 6.00
CA ARG A 8 -20.27 11.22 6.73
C ARG A 8 -19.29 11.08 7.90
N ASP A 9 -19.20 9.88 8.48
CA ASP A 9 -18.33 9.52 9.60
C ASP A 9 -16.99 8.89 9.15
N GLY A 10 -16.69 8.93 7.85
CA GLY A 10 -15.49 8.33 7.26
C GLY A 10 -15.56 6.81 7.10
N VAL A 11 -16.66 6.16 7.47
CA VAL A 11 -16.85 4.72 7.29
C VAL A 11 -17.27 4.42 5.86
N ARG A 12 -16.76 3.30 5.34
CA ARG A 12 -17.16 2.71 4.06
C ARG A 12 -17.82 1.37 4.32
N HIS A 13 -18.78 1.02 3.48
CA HIS A 13 -19.48 -0.27 3.56
C HIS A 13 -19.27 -1.05 2.27
N LEU A 14 -19.03 -2.35 2.42
CA LEU A 14 -19.02 -3.35 1.36
C LEU A 14 -20.07 -4.39 1.67
N ILE A 15 -20.73 -4.91 0.65
CA ILE A 15 -21.62 -6.07 0.79
C ILE A 15 -20.87 -7.27 0.24
N LEU A 16 -20.72 -8.30 1.06
CA LEU A 16 -20.25 -9.61 0.60
C LEU A 16 -21.47 -10.43 0.20
N CYS A 17 -21.55 -10.77 -1.07
CA CYS A 17 -22.64 -11.56 -1.62
C CYS A 17 -22.18 -12.99 -1.93
N ARG A 18 -23.09 -13.95 -1.78
CA ARG A 18 -23.02 -15.23 -2.49
C ARG A 18 -23.72 -15.06 -3.81
N VAL A 19 -23.10 -15.54 -4.89
CA VAL A 19 -23.61 -15.33 -6.24
C VAL A 19 -23.65 -16.65 -6.99
N ILE A 20 -24.78 -16.92 -7.65
CA ILE A 20 -24.92 -18.03 -8.60
C ILE A 20 -24.51 -17.51 -9.97
N LEU A 21 -23.36 -17.95 -10.48
CA LEU A 21 -22.84 -17.45 -11.76
C LEU A 21 -23.43 -18.19 -12.97
N GLY A 22 -23.75 -19.48 -12.85
CA GLY A 22 -24.23 -20.28 -13.98
C GLY A 22 -23.24 -20.31 -15.14
N ARG A 23 -23.76 -20.31 -16.37
CA ARG A 23 -22.96 -20.19 -17.59
C ARG A 23 -22.57 -18.73 -17.82
N THR A 24 -21.27 -18.45 -17.90
CA THR A 24 -20.74 -17.10 -18.01
C THR A 24 -20.38 -16.74 -19.44
N GLU A 25 -20.68 -15.51 -19.88
CA GLU A 25 -20.17 -14.91 -21.12
C GLU A 25 -19.13 -13.81 -20.85
N ILE A 26 -18.28 -13.52 -21.84
CA ILE A 26 -17.37 -12.38 -21.77
C ILE A 26 -18.15 -11.11 -22.08
N VAL A 27 -18.08 -10.14 -21.18
CA VAL A 27 -18.65 -8.80 -21.39
C VAL A 27 -17.52 -7.77 -21.40
N GLN A 28 -17.37 -7.07 -22.52
CA GLN A 28 -16.38 -6.00 -22.65
C GLN A 28 -16.83 -4.75 -21.88
N SER A 29 -15.87 -4.04 -21.29
CA SER A 29 -16.11 -2.92 -20.36
C SER A 29 -16.73 -1.67 -21.00
N ASP A 30 -16.75 -1.59 -22.33
CA ASP A 30 -17.29 -0.50 -23.15
C ASP A 30 -18.69 -0.81 -23.72
N THR A 31 -19.22 -2.01 -23.45
CA THR A 31 -20.51 -2.42 -23.99
C THR A 31 -21.66 -1.78 -23.23
N LYS A 32 -22.76 -1.48 -23.94
CA LYS A 32 -24.04 -1.06 -23.35
C LYS A 32 -24.96 -2.26 -23.06
N GLN A 33 -24.38 -3.45 -22.92
CA GLN A 33 -25.13 -4.69 -22.77
C GLN A 33 -25.80 -4.72 -21.39
N CYS A 34 -27.12 -4.91 -21.39
CA CYS A 34 -27.95 -4.93 -20.17
C CYS A 34 -28.61 -6.30 -19.91
N TYR A 35 -28.44 -7.26 -20.83
CA TYR A 35 -29.05 -8.58 -20.83
C TYR A 35 -28.08 -9.61 -21.45
N PRO A 36 -28.30 -10.93 -21.24
CA PRO A 36 -27.46 -11.96 -21.86
C PRO A 36 -27.40 -11.83 -23.38
N SER A 37 -26.27 -12.13 -24.02
CA SER A 37 -26.19 -12.13 -25.49
C SER A 37 -27.06 -13.21 -26.14
N CYS A 38 -27.28 -14.32 -25.43
CA CYS A 38 -28.26 -15.35 -25.76
C CYS A 38 -28.78 -16.06 -24.51
N GLU A 39 -29.81 -16.89 -24.67
CA GLU A 39 -30.49 -17.65 -23.60
C GLU A 39 -29.56 -18.61 -22.85
N ASP A 40 -28.42 -18.98 -23.43
CA ASP A 40 -27.49 -19.92 -22.83
C ASP A 40 -26.65 -19.33 -21.70
N TYR A 41 -26.63 -18.00 -21.55
CA TYR A 41 -25.80 -17.33 -20.55
C TYR A 41 -26.62 -16.77 -19.38
N ASP A 42 -26.09 -16.98 -18.18
CA ASP A 42 -26.69 -16.58 -16.92
C ASP A 42 -26.06 -15.31 -16.34
N SER A 43 -24.75 -15.09 -16.58
CA SER A 43 -24.01 -13.93 -16.08
C SER A 43 -22.83 -13.55 -16.98
N GLY A 44 -22.25 -12.36 -16.74
CA GLY A 44 -21.10 -11.84 -17.48
C GLY A 44 -19.82 -11.80 -16.63
N VAL A 45 -18.67 -11.98 -17.29
CA VAL A 45 -17.32 -11.82 -16.72
C VAL A 45 -16.43 -10.96 -17.60
N ASP A 46 -15.40 -10.33 -17.02
CA ASP A 46 -14.40 -9.58 -17.79
C ASP A 46 -13.31 -10.48 -18.41
N ASN A 47 -13.05 -11.64 -17.81
CA ASN A 47 -12.10 -12.64 -18.32
C ASN A 47 -12.54 -14.05 -17.90
N ILE A 48 -12.52 -15.02 -18.82
CA ILE A 48 -12.94 -16.41 -18.52
C ILE A 48 -11.95 -17.12 -17.60
N SER A 49 -10.65 -16.93 -17.81
CA SER A 49 -9.60 -17.66 -17.09
C SER A 49 -9.30 -17.06 -15.72
N ALA A 50 -9.40 -15.73 -15.58
CA ALA A 50 -9.09 -15.00 -14.37
C ALA A 50 -10.04 -13.80 -14.17
N PRO A 51 -11.32 -14.04 -13.86
CA PRO A 51 -12.32 -12.98 -13.69
C PRO A 51 -12.03 -12.08 -12.48
N ASN A 52 -12.04 -10.77 -12.70
CA ASN A 52 -11.91 -9.75 -11.65
C ASN A 52 -13.23 -8.98 -11.45
N LYS A 53 -14.11 -9.01 -12.45
CA LYS A 53 -15.44 -8.41 -12.39
C LYS A 53 -16.49 -9.40 -12.89
N TYR A 54 -17.61 -9.41 -12.17
CA TYR A 54 -18.78 -10.20 -12.51
C TYR A 54 -19.96 -9.26 -12.70
N MET A 55 -20.81 -9.58 -13.67
CA MET A 55 -22.02 -8.84 -13.96
C MET A 55 -23.22 -9.77 -13.90
N ILE A 56 -24.17 -9.43 -13.04
CA ILE A 56 -25.44 -10.15 -12.92
C ILE A 56 -26.51 -9.28 -13.57
N TRP A 57 -27.24 -9.87 -14.52
CA TRP A 57 -28.33 -9.19 -15.22
C TRP A 57 -29.42 -8.77 -14.23
N SER A 58 -30.02 -7.59 -14.46
CA SER A 58 -31.02 -7.03 -13.55
C SER A 58 -32.21 -7.98 -13.33
N SER A 59 -32.62 -8.70 -14.37
CA SER A 59 -33.67 -9.73 -14.32
C SER A 59 -33.37 -10.90 -13.37
N ARG A 60 -32.09 -11.15 -13.05
CA ARG A 60 -31.63 -12.26 -12.21
C ARG A 60 -31.11 -11.82 -10.84
N MET A 61 -31.07 -10.52 -10.56
CA MET A 61 -30.47 -9.97 -9.34
C MET A 61 -31.09 -10.58 -8.07
N ASN A 62 -32.43 -10.65 -7.99
CA ASN A 62 -33.13 -11.13 -6.79
C ASN A 62 -33.04 -12.66 -6.58
N THR A 63 -32.67 -13.42 -7.60
CA THR A 63 -32.58 -14.89 -7.54
C THR A 63 -31.15 -15.39 -7.47
N HIS A 64 -30.19 -14.66 -8.05
CA HIS A 64 -28.80 -15.08 -8.19
C HIS A 64 -27.85 -14.34 -7.24
N VAL A 65 -28.28 -13.26 -6.58
CA VAL A 65 -27.46 -12.52 -5.61
C VAL A 65 -28.07 -12.63 -4.22
N TRP A 66 -27.33 -13.26 -3.31
CA TRP A 66 -27.69 -13.32 -1.90
C TRP A 66 -26.73 -12.46 -1.07
N PRO A 67 -27.17 -11.30 -0.54
CA PRO A 67 -26.37 -10.50 0.38
C PRO A 67 -26.14 -11.27 1.68
N ALA A 68 -24.89 -11.67 1.93
CA ALA A 68 -24.55 -12.50 3.09
C ALA A 68 -24.10 -11.64 4.28
N TYR A 69 -23.25 -10.63 4.02
CA TYR A 69 -22.68 -9.80 5.08
C TYR A 69 -22.48 -8.35 4.62
N VAL A 70 -22.54 -7.43 5.58
CA VAL A 70 -22.10 -6.04 5.42
C VAL A 70 -20.79 -5.87 6.16
N ILE A 71 -19.74 -5.49 5.44
CA ILE A 71 -18.41 -5.21 5.97
C ILE A 71 -18.25 -3.70 6.07
N SER A 72 -18.09 -3.21 7.30
CA SER A 72 -17.88 -1.79 7.58
C SER A 72 -16.42 -1.56 7.95
N PHE A 73 -15.76 -0.64 7.28
CA PHE A 73 -14.35 -0.36 7.49
C PHE A 73 -14.04 1.11 7.25
N ARG A 74 -12.99 1.60 7.91
CA ARG A 74 -12.42 2.91 7.62
C ARG A 74 -11.14 2.69 6.84
N VAL A 75 -10.98 3.44 5.76
CA VAL A 75 -9.69 3.54 5.07
C VAL A 75 -9.11 4.85 5.52
N SER A 76 -8.02 4.81 6.29
CA SER A 76 -7.14 5.97 6.42
C SER A 76 -6.71 6.31 4.99
N SER A 77 -7.29 7.36 4.41
CA SER A 77 -6.87 7.85 3.11
C SER A 77 -5.46 8.36 3.30
N SER A 78 -4.51 7.50 3.00
CA SER A 78 -3.23 7.93 2.47
C SER A 78 -3.52 8.66 1.15
N LYS A 79 -3.97 9.92 1.20
CA LYS A 79 -3.76 10.84 0.08
C LYS A 79 -2.28 10.74 -0.21
N GLY A 80 -1.90 10.09 -1.32
CA GLY A 80 -0.52 9.81 -1.70
C GLY A 80 0.41 9.76 -0.50
N VAL A 81 0.40 8.67 0.26
CA VAL A 81 1.47 8.44 1.22
C VAL A 81 2.70 8.10 0.38
N GLU A 82 3.33 9.14 -0.18
CA GLU A 82 4.68 9.42 0.29
C GLU A 82 4.61 9.21 1.79
N MET A 83 5.16 8.08 2.21
CA MET A 83 5.34 7.71 3.59
C MET A 83 5.87 8.96 4.29
N SER A 84 4.96 9.73 4.89
CA SER A 84 5.31 10.73 5.88
C SER A 84 5.74 9.89 7.06
N GLU A 85 6.98 9.42 6.99
CA GLU A 85 7.76 8.77 8.03
C GLU A 85 8.10 9.77 9.15
N ASP A 86 7.12 10.61 9.46
CA ASP A 86 7.19 11.75 10.37
C ASP A 86 5.92 11.88 11.23
N GLU A 87 5.04 10.89 11.24
CA GLU A 87 4.16 10.66 12.38
C GLU A 87 4.89 9.73 13.36
N ASN A 88 5.70 10.34 14.23
CA ASN A 88 5.94 10.03 15.65
C ASN A 88 5.74 8.60 16.19
N VAL A 89 5.93 7.53 15.41
CA VAL A 89 6.09 6.19 15.96
C VAL A 89 7.45 6.17 16.63
N ARG A 90 7.48 6.45 17.94
CA ARG A 90 8.65 6.20 18.78
C ARG A 90 9.12 4.78 18.50
N PRO A 91 10.32 4.60 17.93
CA PRO A 91 10.81 3.28 17.65
C PRO A 91 10.90 2.49 18.96
N SER A 92 10.56 1.21 18.93
CA SER A 92 10.72 0.31 20.08
C SER A 92 12.20 0.11 20.45
N SER A 93 13.12 0.48 19.55
CA SER A 93 14.58 0.49 19.75
C SER A 93 15.12 1.90 20.02
N PRO A 94 16.31 2.04 20.65
CA PRO A 94 16.98 3.32 20.74
C PRO A 94 17.09 3.98 19.35
N TRP A 95 16.72 5.25 19.25
CA TRP A 95 16.70 5.99 17.99
C TRP A 95 17.52 7.25 18.11
N MET A 96 18.24 7.59 17.03
CA MET A 96 18.93 8.87 16.90
C MET A 96 18.52 9.57 15.60
N PRO A 97 18.45 10.91 15.59
CA PRO A 97 18.24 11.65 14.35
C PRO A 97 19.34 11.38 13.33
N PHE A 98 18.98 11.27 12.05
CA PHE A 98 19.93 10.99 10.96
C PHE A 98 21.08 12.00 10.88
N ALA A 99 20.82 13.29 11.15
CA ALA A 99 21.88 14.29 11.17
C ALA A 99 22.95 14.00 12.25
N ILE A 100 22.53 13.52 13.42
CA ILE A 100 23.44 13.11 14.50
C ILE A 100 24.19 11.84 14.10
N LEU A 101 23.49 10.87 13.51
CA LEU A 101 24.12 9.65 13.00
C LEU A 101 25.25 9.95 12.03
N ILE A 102 25.00 10.83 11.04
CA ILE A 102 25.99 11.24 10.04
C ILE A 102 27.19 11.92 10.72
N SER A 103 26.95 12.79 11.71
CA SER A 103 28.02 13.46 12.46
C SER A 103 28.89 12.50 13.28
N VAL A 104 28.32 11.43 13.82
CA VAL A 104 29.10 10.40 14.54
C VAL A 104 29.86 9.53 13.54
N LEU A 105 29.21 9.08 12.48
CA LEU A 105 29.83 8.27 11.44
C LEU A 105 31.00 9.00 10.76
N SER A 106 30.93 10.33 10.63
CA SER A 106 32.01 11.11 10.00
C SER A 106 33.33 11.09 10.76
N LYS A 107 33.33 10.59 12.00
CA LYS A 107 34.54 10.41 12.81
C LYS A 107 35.17 9.03 12.65
N VAL A 108 34.48 8.09 12.01
CA VAL A 108 34.85 6.67 11.96
C VAL A 108 34.99 6.16 10.52
N LEU A 109 34.17 6.65 9.60
CA LEU A 109 34.17 6.23 8.20
C LEU A 109 35.06 7.13 7.32
N PRO A 110 35.60 6.60 6.20
CA PRO A 110 36.29 7.38 5.19
C PRO A 110 35.45 8.55 4.63
N SER A 111 36.13 9.61 4.20
CA SER A 111 35.49 10.82 3.65
C SER A 111 34.59 10.53 2.44
N LEU A 112 34.97 9.55 1.60
CA LEU A 112 34.18 9.13 0.44
C LEU A 112 32.83 8.53 0.85
N ASP A 113 32.84 7.62 1.82
CA ASP A 113 31.64 6.95 2.32
C ASP A 113 30.68 7.95 2.97
N ILE A 114 31.22 8.92 3.71
CA ILE A 114 30.44 10.00 4.32
C ILE A 114 29.84 10.93 3.27
N ALA A 115 30.60 11.26 2.22
CA ALA A 115 30.07 12.05 1.11
C ALA A 115 28.88 11.35 0.43
N LEU A 116 28.96 10.03 0.24
CA LEU A 116 27.86 9.22 -0.30
C LEU A 116 26.64 9.22 0.63
N ILE A 117 26.84 9.00 1.93
CA ILE A 117 25.77 9.05 2.93
C ILE A 117 25.08 10.44 2.94
N CYS A 118 25.86 11.52 2.93
CA CYS A 118 25.34 12.89 2.84
C CYS A 118 24.54 13.13 1.57
N LYS A 119 24.99 12.61 0.42
CA LYS A 119 24.26 12.68 -0.85
C LYS A 119 22.90 12.00 -0.76
N PHE A 120 22.82 10.79 -0.19
CA PHE A 120 21.55 10.09 0.00
C PHE A 120 20.64 10.84 0.99
N TYR A 121 21.19 11.37 2.08
CA TYR A 121 20.41 12.15 3.04
C TYR A 121 19.81 13.41 2.41
N LYS A 122 20.56 14.11 1.54
CA LYS A 122 20.06 15.24 0.77
C LYS A 122 18.95 14.80 -0.20
N ALA A 123 19.15 13.70 -0.92
CA ALA A 123 18.12 13.14 -1.81
C ALA A 123 16.82 12.80 -1.06
N LYS A 124 16.90 12.29 0.18
CA LYS A 124 15.73 12.07 1.04
C LYS A 124 15.03 13.38 1.40
N LYS A 125 15.79 14.42 1.77
CA LYS A 125 15.22 15.75 2.06
C LYS A 125 14.51 16.37 0.86
N GLU A 126 14.99 16.07 -0.34
CA GLU A 126 14.40 16.51 -1.62
C GLU A 126 13.27 15.60 -2.12
N GLY A 127 12.86 14.57 -1.36
CA GLY A 127 11.80 13.64 -1.74
C GLY A 127 12.17 12.66 -2.87
N LYS A 128 13.44 12.57 -3.26
CA LYS A 128 13.91 11.73 -4.37
C LYS A 128 14.05 10.26 -4.02
N ILE A 129 14.26 9.95 -2.73
CA ILE A 129 14.35 8.59 -2.20
C ILE A 129 13.53 8.47 -0.92
N SER A 130 13.04 7.26 -0.64
CA SER A 130 12.36 6.96 0.63
C SER A 130 13.37 6.87 1.80
N ARG A 131 12.93 7.00 3.06
CA ARG A 131 13.84 6.71 4.20
C ARG A 131 14.19 5.24 4.26
N HIS A 132 13.31 4.32 3.86
CA HIS A 132 13.68 2.90 3.77
C HIS A 132 14.87 2.70 2.84
N GLU A 133 14.85 3.35 1.67
CA GLU A 133 15.98 3.34 0.75
C GLU A 133 17.22 4.00 1.35
N LEU A 134 17.08 5.16 2.01
CA LEU A 134 18.18 5.78 2.76
C LEU A 134 18.77 4.83 3.81
N ILE A 135 17.94 4.15 4.60
CA ILE A 135 18.36 3.18 5.61
C ILE A 135 19.15 2.05 4.97
N GLN A 136 18.66 1.47 3.87
CA GLN A 136 19.35 0.38 3.18
C GLN A 136 20.71 0.84 2.63
N LYS A 137 20.79 2.03 2.02
CA LYS A 137 22.05 2.58 1.51
C LYS A 137 23.05 2.85 2.64
N VAL A 138 22.59 3.41 3.76
CA VAL A 138 23.46 3.65 4.93
C VAL A 138 23.94 2.32 5.54
N ARG A 139 23.09 1.30 5.61
CA ARG A 139 23.48 -0.05 6.08
C ARG A 139 24.52 -0.71 5.17
N GLN A 140 24.40 -0.53 3.85
CA GLN A 140 25.36 -1.06 2.88
C GLN A 140 26.74 -0.40 3.02
N ILE A 141 26.80 0.90 3.36
CA ILE A 141 28.06 1.64 3.48
C ILE A 141 28.70 1.44 4.86
N ALA A 142 27.94 1.69 5.93
CA ALA A 142 28.49 1.68 7.29
C ALA A 142 28.56 0.27 7.91
N GLY A 143 27.68 -0.63 7.46
CA GLY A 143 27.50 -1.95 8.05
C GLY A 143 26.71 -1.94 9.36
N ASP A 144 25.94 -3.01 9.58
CA ASP A 144 25.02 -3.11 10.72
C ASP A 144 25.73 -3.14 12.07
N LYS A 145 26.90 -3.77 12.16
CA LYS A 145 27.69 -3.85 13.40
C LYS A 145 28.06 -2.46 13.92
N LEU A 146 28.55 -1.60 13.03
CA LEU A 146 28.92 -0.22 13.37
C LEU A 146 27.70 0.61 13.75
N LEU A 147 26.62 0.52 12.95
CA LEU A 147 25.38 1.25 13.19
C LEU A 147 24.76 0.89 14.55
N ILE A 148 24.73 -0.40 14.91
CA ILE A 148 24.24 -0.86 16.22
C ILE A 148 25.11 -0.29 17.35
N ALA A 149 26.44 -0.32 17.21
CA ALA A 149 27.34 0.21 18.24
C ALA A 149 27.14 1.71 18.47
N VAL A 150 27.01 2.50 17.39
CA VAL A 150 26.78 3.94 17.42
C VAL A 150 25.40 4.28 18.01
N ILE A 151 24.36 3.55 17.63
CA ILE A 151 22.99 3.75 18.16
C ILE A 151 22.92 3.41 19.65
N LYS A 152 23.59 2.34 20.09
CA LYS A 152 23.65 1.98 21.52
C LYS A 152 24.42 3.02 22.35
N SER A 153 25.54 3.54 21.84
CA SER A 153 26.37 4.49 22.58
C SER A 153 25.70 5.87 22.77
N TYR A 154 24.78 6.24 21.88
CA TYR A 154 23.99 7.47 22.01
C TYR A 154 23.08 7.50 23.26
N ARG A 155 22.68 6.34 23.80
CA ARG A 155 21.85 6.24 25.02
C ARG A 155 22.66 6.29 26.33
N ALA A 156 23.97 6.05 26.27
CA ALA A 156 24.84 6.01 27.45
C ALA A 156 25.41 7.39 27.83
N LYS A 157 24.99 8.44 27.14
CA LYS A 157 25.28 9.86 27.43
C LYS A 157 24.02 10.55 27.88
#